data_AF-A0A2N4YNJ7-F1
#
_entry.id   AF-A0A2N4YNJ7-F1
#
_cell.length_a   1.000
_cell.length_b   1.000
_cell.length_c   1.000
_cell.angle_alpha   90.00
_cell.angle_beta   90.00
_cell.angle_gamma   90.00
#
_symmetry.space_group_name_H-M   'P 1'
#
loop_
_entity.id
_entity.type
_entity.pdbx_description
1 polymer ?
#
loop_
_entity_poly.entity_id
_entity_poly.type
_entity_poly.pdbx_seq_one_letter_code
_entity_poly.pdbx_strand_id
1 'polypeptide(L)'
;VPRFAPDDDTLLRENRCDFIGLNYYRRETVSAQPPNIPTGGEPGVEGLFYFVRNPQSTYTEWGWEIWPQGLTDGIMMIKERYGDIPIYITENGLGAKDPIIAGEVVDDPRIDYLSSHIGALEKALALGADVRGYYPWSFIDLLSWLNGYQKQYGFV
;
A
#
# COMPACT_ATOMS: atom_id res chain seq x y z
N VAL A 1 11.54 -22.31 10.53
CA VAL A 1 10.09 -22.31 10.85
C VAL A 1 9.89 -21.99 12.32
N PRO A 2 8.87 -21.19 12.70
CA PRO A 2 8.59 -20.89 14.09
C PRO A 2 8.16 -22.17 14.85
N ARG A 3 8.33 -22.18 16.17
CA ARG A 3 7.86 -23.28 17.03
C ARG A 3 6.44 -22.98 17.48
N PHE A 4 5.51 -23.89 17.18
CA PHE A 4 4.13 -23.85 17.65
C PHE A 4 4.06 -24.52 19.03
N ALA A 5 3.37 -23.89 19.96
CA ALA A 5 2.92 -24.58 21.17
C ALA A 5 1.80 -25.58 20.81
N PRO A 6 1.51 -26.56 21.68
CA PRO A 6 0.31 -27.37 21.54
C PRO A 6 -0.93 -26.48 21.36
N ASP A 7 -1.81 -26.86 20.43
CA ASP A 7 -3.10 -26.20 20.10
C ASP A 7 -3.03 -24.82 19.43
N ASP A 8 -1.85 -24.27 19.13
CA ASP A 8 -1.72 -23.00 18.38
C ASP A 8 -2.44 -23.03 17.02
N ASP A 9 -2.41 -24.16 16.32
CA ASP A 9 -3.06 -24.31 15.02
C ASP A 9 -4.59 -24.28 15.12
N THR A 10 -5.12 -24.86 16.19
CA THR A 10 -6.55 -24.87 16.51
C THR A 10 -7.01 -23.47 16.87
N LEU A 11 -6.25 -22.78 17.75
CA LEU A 11 -6.53 -21.40 18.12
C LEU A 11 -6.57 -20.46 16.90
N LEU A 12 -5.61 -20.56 15.99
CA LEU A 12 -5.59 -19.73 14.77
C LEU A 12 -6.76 -20.05 13.83
N ARG A 13 -7.19 -21.31 13.74
CA ARG A 13 -8.27 -21.73 12.84
C ARG A 13 -9.65 -21.33 13.34
N GLU A 14 -9.88 -21.42 14.65
CA GLU A 14 -11.18 -21.19 15.26
C GLU A 14 -11.48 -19.70 15.51
N ASN A 15 -10.46 -18.85 15.57
CA ASN A 15 -10.60 -17.41 15.82
C ASN A 15 -10.49 -16.60 14.52
N ARG A 16 -11.55 -16.62 13.71
CA ARG A 16 -11.60 -15.92 12.41
C ARG A 16 -11.89 -14.43 12.60
N CYS A 17 -11.28 -13.60 11.75
CA CYS A 17 -11.52 -12.16 11.71
C CYS A 17 -12.85 -11.80 11.04
N ASP A 18 -13.46 -10.68 11.47
CA ASP A 18 -14.67 -10.11 10.86
C ASP A 18 -14.40 -9.36 9.55
N PHE A 19 -13.17 -8.88 9.37
CA PHE A 19 -12.74 -8.10 8.19
C PHE A 19 -11.23 -8.21 7.98
N ILE A 20 -10.75 -7.74 6.82
CA ILE A 20 -9.34 -7.50 6.54
C ILE A 20 -9.07 -6.00 6.44
N GLY A 21 -8.15 -5.50 7.26
CA GLY A 21 -7.57 -4.17 7.08
C GLY A 21 -6.44 -4.23 6.05
N LEU A 22 -6.50 -3.36 5.04
CA LEU A 22 -5.51 -3.25 3.98
C LEU A 22 -4.81 -1.89 4.04
N ASN A 23 -3.52 -1.92 4.34
CA ASN A 23 -2.63 -0.78 4.18
C ASN A 23 -1.96 -0.91 2.81
N TYR A 24 -2.38 -0.12 1.83
CA TYR A 24 -1.87 -0.18 0.47
C TYR A 24 -1.13 1.11 0.13
N TYR A 25 0.03 0.98 -0.51
CA TYR A 25 0.79 2.14 -1.02
C TYR A 25 1.41 1.90 -2.38
N ARG A 26 1.91 0.69 -2.63
CA ARG A 26 2.59 0.30 -3.86
C ARG A 26 2.43 -1.18 -4.15
N ARG A 27 2.63 -1.54 -5.40
CA ARG A 27 2.94 -2.92 -5.81
C ARG A 27 4.46 -3.13 -5.73
N GLU A 28 4.86 -4.39 -5.59
CA GLU A 28 6.25 -4.83 -5.83
C GLU A 28 6.34 -5.61 -7.14
N THR A 29 7.37 -5.33 -7.94
CA THR A 29 7.72 -6.16 -9.11
C THR A 29 8.93 -7.01 -8.77
N VAL A 30 8.92 -8.27 -9.16
CA VAL A 30 9.98 -9.23 -8.82
C VAL A 30 10.53 -9.97 -10.03
N SER A 31 11.76 -10.45 -9.91
CA SER A 31 12.48 -11.25 -10.90
C SER A 31 13.11 -12.48 -10.23
N ALA A 32 13.25 -13.57 -10.98
CA ALA A 32 14.02 -14.74 -10.53
C ALA A 32 15.55 -14.49 -10.54
N GLN A 33 16.00 -13.49 -11.31
CA GLN A 33 17.41 -13.10 -11.42
C GLN A 33 17.66 -11.77 -10.68
N PRO A 34 18.82 -11.60 -10.04
CA PRO A 34 19.18 -10.36 -9.37
C PRO A 34 19.20 -9.19 -10.36
N PRO A 35 18.77 -7.98 -9.94
CA PRO A 35 18.76 -6.83 -10.83
C PRO A 35 20.18 -6.34 -11.11
N ASN A 36 20.42 -5.88 -12.33
CA ASN A 36 21.67 -5.21 -12.69
C ASN A 36 21.82 -3.83 -12.03
N ILE A 37 20.71 -3.24 -11.56
CA ILE A 37 20.67 -1.93 -10.91
C ILE A 37 19.97 -2.09 -9.55
N PRO A 38 20.57 -1.63 -8.44
CA PRO A 38 19.93 -1.68 -7.13
C PRO A 38 18.56 -0.97 -7.11
N THR A 39 17.59 -1.56 -6.43
CA THR A 39 16.23 -1.00 -6.28
C THR A 39 16.10 0.04 -5.17
N GLY A 40 17.17 0.26 -4.37
CA GLY A 40 17.18 1.20 -3.25
C GLY A 40 16.55 0.68 -1.96
N GLY A 41 16.16 -0.60 -1.92
CA GLY A 41 15.63 -1.30 -0.74
C GLY A 41 16.31 -2.65 -0.52
N GLU A 42 15.63 -3.54 0.22
CA GLU A 42 16.08 -4.92 0.38
C GLU A 42 16.20 -5.61 -0.99
N PRO A 43 17.22 -6.48 -1.21
CA PRO A 43 17.46 -7.10 -2.51
C PRO A 43 16.41 -8.16 -2.89
N GLY A 44 15.56 -8.59 -1.95
CA GLY A 44 14.67 -9.74 -2.06
C GLY A 44 15.18 -10.92 -1.23
N VAL A 45 14.77 -12.14 -1.60
CA VAL A 45 15.18 -13.38 -0.92
C VAL A 45 15.98 -14.23 -1.90
N GLU A 46 17.26 -14.42 -1.58
CA GLU A 46 18.19 -15.19 -2.41
C GLU A 46 17.65 -16.59 -2.72
N GLY A 47 17.73 -16.98 -4.00
CA GLY A 47 17.22 -18.27 -4.47
C GLY A 47 15.69 -18.35 -4.64
N LEU A 48 14.94 -17.29 -4.31
CA LEU A 48 13.49 -17.23 -4.48
C LEU A 48 13.07 -16.10 -5.42
N PHE A 49 13.36 -14.85 -5.07
CA PHE A 49 13.01 -13.69 -5.88
C PHE A 49 13.86 -12.47 -5.51
N TYR A 50 13.98 -11.55 -6.45
CA TYR A 50 14.63 -10.25 -6.26
C TYR A 50 13.67 -9.14 -6.63
N PHE A 51 13.63 -8.07 -5.83
CA PHE A 51 12.84 -6.89 -6.18
C PHE A 51 13.47 -6.19 -7.38
N VAL A 52 12.64 -5.72 -8.31
CA VAL A 52 13.05 -4.97 -9.50
C VAL A 52 12.15 -3.76 -9.70
N ARG A 53 12.67 -2.71 -10.34
CA ARG A 53 11.87 -1.54 -10.72
C ARG A 53 11.37 -1.71 -12.15
N ASN A 54 10.08 -1.43 -12.37
CA ASN A 54 9.56 -1.21 -13.70
C ASN A 54 10.01 0.18 -14.21
N PRO A 55 10.82 0.28 -15.27
CA PRO A 55 11.31 1.55 -15.80
C PRO A 55 10.20 2.46 -16.35
N GLN A 56 9.03 1.89 -16.66
CA GLN A 56 7.89 2.61 -17.23
C GLN A 56 6.92 3.15 -16.17
N SER A 57 7.13 2.81 -14.89
CA SER A 57 6.26 3.26 -13.80
C SER A 57 6.71 4.62 -13.24
N THR A 58 5.75 5.31 -12.61
CA THR A 58 6.00 6.51 -11.83
C THR A 58 6.36 6.14 -10.39
N TYR A 59 7.26 6.91 -9.78
CA TYR A 59 7.68 6.69 -8.39
C TYR A 59 7.73 8.00 -7.61
N THR A 60 7.45 7.91 -6.32
CA THR A 60 7.65 9.01 -5.37
C THR A 60 9.14 9.35 -5.20
N GLU A 61 9.44 10.49 -4.57
CA GLU A 61 10.81 10.88 -4.20
C GLU A 61 11.49 9.82 -3.29
N TRP A 62 10.70 9.04 -2.53
CA TRP A 62 11.16 7.92 -1.71
C TRP A 62 11.20 6.58 -2.44
N GLY A 63 11.08 6.56 -3.77
CA GLY A 63 11.22 5.37 -4.59
C GLY A 63 10.05 4.39 -4.53
N TRP A 64 8.90 4.78 -3.97
CA TRP A 64 7.70 3.95 -3.96
C TRP A 64 6.92 4.11 -5.26
N GLU A 65 6.54 2.99 -5.89
CA GLU A 65 5.75 2.98 -7.13
C GLU A 65 4.36 3.59 -6.87
N ILE A 66 3.92 4.47 -7.77
CA ILE A 66 2.53 4.95 -7.80
C ILE A 66 1.80 4.09 -8.84
N TRP A 67 1.00 3.13 -8.37
CA TRP A 67 0.29 2.18 -9.23
C TRP A 67 -1.15 1.93 -8.76
N PRO A 68 -2.10 2.85 -9.04
CA PRO A 68 -3.46 2.75 -8.51
C PRO A 68 -4.18 1.43 -8.85
N GLN A 69 -3.96 0.89 -10.05
CA GLN A 69 -4.55 -0.39 -10.46
C GLN A 69 -4.17 -1.56 -9.52
N GLY A 70 -3.01 -1.48 -8.87
CA GLY A 70 -2.59 -2.51 -7.91
C GLY A 70 -3.46 -2.57 -6.66
N LEU A 71 -4.15 -1.47 -6.30
CA LEU A 71 -5.15 -1.48 -5.24
C LEU A 71 -6.35 -2.34 -5.65
N THR A 72 -6.87 -2.15 -6.87
CA THR A 72 -7.96 -2.98 -7.42
C THR A 72 -7.54 -4.45 -7.45
N ASP A 73 -6.37 -4.74 -8.03
CA ASP A 73 -5.89 -6.11 -8.19
C ASP A 73 -5.68 -6.79 -6.83
N GLY A 74 -5.14 -6.06 -5.85
CA GLY A 74 -4.95 -6.55 -4.47
C GLY A 74 -6.27 -6.87 -3.76
N ILE A 75 -7.27 -5.98 -3.88
CA ILE A 75 -8.61 -6.21 -3.32
C ILE A 75 -9.26 -7.45 -3.95
N MET A 76 -9.17 -7.58 -5.28
CA MET A 76 -9.77 -8.72 -5.98
C MET A 76 -9.06 -10.03 -5.66
N MET A 77 -7.75 -10.02 -5.46
CA MET A 77 -6.98 -11.18 -5.01
C MET A 77 -7.39 -11.63 -3.59
N ILE A 78 -7.65 -10.67 -2.69
CA ILE A 78 -8.20 -10.96 -1.35
C ILE A 78 -9.58 -11.62 -1.50
N LYS A 79 -10.46 -11.07 -2.33
CA LYS A 79 -11.79 -11.63 -2.58
C LYS A 79 -11.73 -13.04 -3.18
N GLU A 80 -10.90 -13.25 -4.20
CA GLU A 80 -10.72 -14.57 -4.84
C GLU A 80 -10.27 -15.64 -3.82
N ARG A 81 -9.39 -15.25 -2.89
CA ARG A 81 -8.81 -16.17 -1.91
C ARG A 81 -9.66 -16.39 -0.66
N TYR A 82 -10.33 -15.34 -0.17
CA TYR A 82 -11.01 -15.33 1.12
C TYR A 82 -12.53 -15.14 1.03
N GLY A 83 -13.07 -15.06 -0.18
CA GLY A 83 -14.50 -14.85 -0.44
C GLY A 83 -14.94 -13.41 -0.16
N ASP A 84 -16.19 -13.24 0.23
CA ASP A 84 -16.82 -11.93 0.50
C ASP A 84 -16.49 -11.39 1.90
N ILE A 85 -15.26 -11.59 2.37
CA ILE A 85 -14.82 -10.98 3.63
C ILE A 85 -14.82 -9.44 3.47
N PRO A 86 -15.41 -8.69 4.43
CA PRO A 86 -15.36 -7.23 4.40
C PRO A 86 -13.92 -6.71 4.41
N ILE A 87 -13.66 -5.67 3.62
CA ILE A 87 -12.36 -5.03 3.54
C ILE A 87 -12.49 -3.56 3.96
N TYR A 88 -11.52 -3.08 4.72
CA TYR A 88 -11.32 -1.66 4.98
C TYR A 88 -9.94 -1.27 4.48
N ILE A 89 -9.85 -0.22 3.66
CA ILE A 89 -8.56 0.37 3.30
C ILE A 89 -8.13 1.23 4.47
N THR A 90 -7.37 0.64 5.39
CA THR A 90 -7.01 1.23 6.67
C THR A 90 -5.90 2.26 6.55
N GLU A 91 -5.08 2.19 5.49
CA GLU A 91 -4.13 3.23 5.10
C GLU A 91 -3.91 3.26 3.58
N ASN A 92 -4.00 4.44 2.98
CA ASN A 92 -3.45 4.75 1.66
C ASN A 92 -3.16 6.25 1.55
N GLY A 93 -2.02 6.64 0.99
CA GLY A 93 -1.69 8.05 0.86
C GLY A 93 -0.33 8.33 0.23
N LEU A 94 -0.06 9.60 -0.03
CA LEU A 94 1.19 10.06 -0.63
C LEU A 94 2.04 10.77 0.42
N GLY A 95 3.27 10.27 0.60
CA GLY A 95 4.31 10.99 1.30
C GLY A 95 5.06 11.91 0.34
N ALA A 96 4.97 13.22 0.55
CA ALA A 96 5.57 14.24 -0.31
C ALA A 96 6.26 15.35 0.52
N LYS A 97 7.01 16.22 -0.16
CA LYS A 97 7.43 17.51 0.37
C LYS A 97 6.45 18.55 -0.16
N ASP A 98 5.66 19.13 0.73
CA ASP A 98 4.59 20.00 0.28
C ASP A 98 5.11 21.43 0.07
N PRO A 99 5.02 21.98 -1.16
CA PRO A 99 5.47 23.33 -1.42
C PRO A 99 4.53 24.33 -0.75
N ILE A 100 5.12 25.32 -0.07
CA ILE A 100 4.37 26.44 0.50
C ILE A 100 4.55 27.65 -0.42
N ILE A 101 3.46 28.10 -1.03
CA ILE A 101 3.45 29.24 -1.96
C ILE A 101 2.54 30.31 -1.39
N ALA A 102 3.08 31.49 -1.11
CA ALA A 102 2.35 32.61 -0.51
C ALA A 102 1.63 32.28 0.82
N GLY A 103 2.16 31.34 1.60
CA GLY A 103 1.60 30.92 2.89
C GLY A 103 0.62 29.76 2.82
N GLU A 104 0.31 29.27 1.62
CA GLU A 104 -0.60 28.14 1.40
C GLU A 104 0.18 26.88 1.03
N VAL A 105 -0.27 25.74 1.52
CA VAL A 105 0.22 24.41 1.12
C VAL A 105 -0.38 24.07 -0.24
N VAL A 106 0.46 23.77 -1.23
CA VAL A 106 0.02 23.44 -2.60
C VAL A 106 0.35 21.97 -2.88
N ASP A 107 -0.56 21.08 -2.49
CA ASP A 107 -0.35 19.62 -2.49
C ASP A 107 -1.14 18.88 -3.59
N ASP A 108 -1.30 19.47 -4.78
CA ASP A 108 -1.91 18.84 -5.95
C ASP A 108 -1.42 17.38 -6.20
N PRO A 109 -0.13 17.03 -6.01
CA PRO A 109 0.30 15.63 -6.13
C PRO A 109 -0.42 14.67 -5.18
N ARG A 110 -0.75 15.10 -3.96
CA ARG A 110 -1.52 14.30 -2.98
C ARG A 110 -2.96 14.13 -3.44
N ILE A 111 -3.57 15.21 -3.93
CA ILE A 111 -4.94 15.18 -4.48
C ILE A 111 -5.00 14.20 -5.66
N ASP A 112 -4.08 14.29 -6.61
CA ASP A 112 -3.99 13.41 -7.78
C ASP A 112 -3.78 11.94 -7.38
N TYR A 113 -2.89 11.69 -6.41
CA TYR A 113 -2.65 10.35 -5.88
C TYR A 113 -3.93 9.77 -5.28
N LEU A 114 -4.59 10.48 -4.37
CA LEU A 114 -5.79 9.99 -3.70
C LEU A 114 -6.95 9.81 -4.70
N SER A 115 -7.15 10.76 -5.60
CA SER A 115 -8.18 10.70 -6.65
C SER A 115 -8.01 9.45 -7.52
N SER A 116 -6.79 9.15 -7.97
CA SER A 116 -6.52 7.97 -8.80
C SER A 116 -6.72 6.65 -8.04
N HIS A 117 -6.39 6.58 -6.75
CA HIS A 117 -6.60 5.38 -5.92
C HIS A 117 -8.06 5.18 -5.54
N ILE A 118 -8.81 6.26 -5.28
CA ILE A 118 -10.26 6.20 -5.08
C ILE A 118 -10.94 5.67 -6.36
N GLY A 119 -10.54 6.15 -7.54
CA GLY A 119 -11.03 5.61 -8.81
C GLY A 119 -10.68 4.12 -9.02
N ALA A 120 -9.55 3.65 -8.50
CA ALA A 120 -9.21 2.22 -8.50
C ALA A 120 -10.06 1.42 -7.50
N LEU A 121 -10.38 1.99 -6.35
CA LEU A 121 -11.28 1.39 -5.37
C LEU A 121 -12.71 1.27 -5.94
N GLU A 122 -13.20 2.30 -6.63
CA GLU A 122 -14.51 2.26 -7.31
C GLU A 122 -14.59 1.10 -8.32
N LYS A 123 -13.52 0.82 -9.06
CA LYS A 123 -13.46 -0.36 -9.95
C LYS A 123 -13.58 -1.67 -9.17
N ALA A 124 -12.93 -1.80 -8.02
CA ALA A 124 -13.04 -3.00 -7.20
C ALA A 124 -14.47 -3.20 -6.67
N LEU A 125 -15.12 -2.12 -6.23
CA LEU A 125 -16.53 -2.14 -5.84
C LEU A 125 -17.43 -2.57 -7.00
N ALA A 126 -17.21 -2.03 -8.21
CA ALA A 126 -17.95 -2.42 -9.41
C ALA A 126 -17.75 -3.88 -9.81
N LEU A 127 -16.58 -4.46 -9.49
CA LEU A 127 -16.28 -5.90 -9.66
C LEU A 127 -16.82 -6.78 -8.50
N GLY A 128 -17.55 -6.18 -7.55
CA GLY A 128 -18.27 -6.88 -6.50
C GLY A 128 -17.48 -7.10 -5.20
N ALA A 129 -16.38 -6.36 -4.96
CA ALA A 129 -15.70 -6.40 -3.66
C ALA A 129 -16.53 -5.72 -2.57
N ASP A 130 -16.54 -6.29 -1.36
CA ASP A 130 -17.18 -5.71 -0.17
C ASP A 130 -16.18 -4.79 0.57
N VAL A 131 -15.95 -3.59 0.04
CA VAL A 131 -15.11 -2.57 0.70
C VAL A 131 -16.00 -1.56 1.42
N ARG A 132 -15.78 -1.40 2.73
CA ARG A 132 -16.68 -0.63 3.61
C ARG A 132 -16.07 0.65 4.18
N GLY A 133 -14.81 0.96 3.88
CA GLY A 133 -14.21 2.22 4.27
C GLY A 133 -12.83 2.46 3.64
N TYR A 134 -12.49 3.74 3.58
CA TYR A 134 -11.22 4.25 3.05
C TYR A 134 -10.68 5.32 4.00
N TYR A 135 -9.50 5.08 4.56
CA TYR A 135 -8.87 5.92 5.56
C TYR A 135 -7.55 6.46 4.98
N PRO A 136 -7.54 7.70 4.48
CA PRO A 136 -6.33 8.32 3.96
C PRO A 136 -5.25 8.41 5.03
N TRP A 137 -4.02 8.08 4.66
CA TRP A 137 -2.85 8.35 5.48
C TRP A 137 -2.21 9.67 5.02
N SER A 138 -2.31 10.76 5.78
CA SER A 138 -2.80 10.89 7.17
C SER A 138 -3.77 12.05 7.33
N PHE A 139 -4.41 12.13 8.51
CA PHE A 139 -5.28 13.25 8.82
C PHE A 139 -4.48 14.55 9.05
N ILE A 140 -3.52 14.50 9.97
CA ILE A 140 -2.55 15.59 10.21
C ILE A 140 -1.15 15.11 9.85
N ASP A 141 -0.25 16.04 9.59
CA ASP A 141 1.17 15.75 9.51
C ASP A 141 1.70 15.15 10.81
N LEU A 142 2.63 14.22 10.67
CA LEU A 142 3.13 13.38 11.77
C LEU A 142 4.57 12.94 11.54
N LEU A 143 5.16 12.36 12.57
CA LEU A 143 6.50 11.79 12.48
C LEU A 143 6.48 10.52 11.61
N SER A 144 7.14 10.57 10.44
CA SER A 144 7.50 9.34 9.74
C SER A 144 8.69 8.67 10.45
N TRP A 145 8.49 7.45 10.94
CA TRP A 145 9.45 6.68 11.75
C TRP A 145 10.91 6.78 11.31
N LEU A 146 11.18 6.66 10.00
CA LEU A 146 12.54 6.67 9.44
C LEU A 146 12.85 7.89 8.55
N ASN A 147 11.90 8.81 8.36
CA ASN A 147 12.05 9.95 7.42
C ASN A 147 11.80 11.32 8.07
N GLY A 148 11.59 11.37 9.39
CA GLY A 148 11.32 12.62 10.10
C GLY A 148 10.01 13.28 9.65
N TYR A 149 9.98 14.62 9.64
CA TYR A 149 8.82 15.43 9.28
C TYR A 149 8.87 15.99 7.86
N GLN A 150 9.95 15.76 7.11
CA GLN A 150 10.06 16.21 5.71
C GLN A 150 9.22 15.38 4.75
N LYS A 151 8.75 14.20 5.18
CA LYS A 151 7.84 13.35 4.42
C LYS A 151 6.43 13.53 4.99
N GLN A 152 5.71 14.49 4.43
CA GLN A 152 4.38 14.90 4.86
C GLN A 152 3.30 14.04 4.22
N TYR A 153 2.22 13.81 4.96
CA TYR A 153 1.10 12.95 4.56
C TYR A 153 -0.25 13.58 4.86
N GLY A 154 -0.29 14.60 5.71
CA GLY A 154 -1.50 15.13 6.30
C GLY A 154 -2.38 15.87 5.31
N PHE A 155 -3.66 15.96 5.65
CA PHE A 155 -4.52 17.03 5.15
C PHE A 155 -4.32 18.35 5.91
N VAL A 156 -3.68 18.29 7.08
CA VAL A 156 -3.46 19.40 8.02
C VAL A 156 -2.01 19.45 8.45
#